data_AF-A0A5C7PJK4-F1
#
_entry.id   AF-A0A5C7PJK4-F1
#
_cell.length_a   1.000
_cell.length_b   1.000
_cell.length_c   1.000
_cell.angle_alpha   90.00
_cell.angle_beta   90.00
_cell.angle_gamma   90.00
#
_symmetry.space_group_name_H-M   'P 1'
#
loop_
_entity.id
_entity.type
_entity.pdbx_description
1 polymer ?
#
loop_
_entity_poly.entity_id
_entity_poly.type
_entity_poly.pdbx_seq_one_letter_code
_entity_poly.pdbx_strand_id
1 'polypeptide(L)' 'MAQQYISINVGKDGFKDSDFTTGTSSTAGDDIELRYNDATVLSKKQLIIALEALERRVISKATQLPKI' A
#
# COMPACT_ATOMS: atom_id res chain seq x y z
N MET A 1 -17.51 9.00 6.88
CA MET A 1 -16.47 7.96 6.91
C MET A 1 -15.38 8.39 5.95
N ALA A 2 -14.35 9.09 6.42
CA ALA A 2 -13.25 9.51 5.55
C ALA A 2 -12.39 8.29 5.24
N GLN A 3 -12.28 7.92 3.97
CA GLN A 3 -11.33 6.92 3.52
C GLN A 3 -10.01 7.65 3.29
N GLN A 4 -8.98 7.30 4.06
CA GLN A 4 -7.63 7.73 3.77
C GLN A 4 -6.98 6.73 2.81
N TYR A 5 -6.09 7.21 1.95
CA TYR A 5 -5.32 6.34 1.08
C TYR A 5 -3.85 6.74 1.08
N ILE A 6 -3.01 5.73 0.86
CA ILE A 6 -1.62 5.87 0.46
C ILE A 6 -1.53 5.21 -0.92
N SER A 7 -1.07 5.92 -1.93
CA SER A 7 -0.83 5.37 -3.25
C SER A 7 0.59 5.61 -3.72
N ILE A 8 1.02 4.82 -4.70
CA ILE A 8 2.32 4.92 -5.35
C ILE A 8 2.12 4.87 -6.86
N ASN A 9 2.86 5.74 -7.55
CA ASN A 9 3.01 5.71 -8.99
C ASN A 9 4.47 5.39 -9.28
N VAL A 10 4.73 4.25 -9.93
CA VAL A 10 6.08 3.75 -10.16
C VAL A 10 6.81 4.69 -11.11
N GLY A 11 7.76 5.43 -10.56
CA GLY A 11 8.70 6.23 -11.35
C GLY A 11 9.70 5.34 -12.11
N LYS A 12 10.31 5.89 -13.16
CA LYS A 12 11.38 5.23 -13.94
C LYS A 12 12.60 4.79 -13.08
N ASP A 13 12.77 5.38 -11.90
CA ASP A 13 13.96 5.23 -11.05
C ASP A 13 13.74 4.34 -9.80
N GLY A 14 12.61 3.61 -9.72
CA GLY A 14 12.22 2.82 -8.54
C GLY A 14 11.30 3.56 -7.58
N PHE A 15 11.15 3.04 -6.35
CA PHE A 15 10.31 3.65 -5.31
C PHE A 15 11.11 4.69 -4.51
N LYS A 16 10.76 5.97 -4.63
CA LYS A 16 11.27 7.07 -3.79
C LYS A 16 10.11 7.73 -3.03
N ASP A 17 10.41 8.40 -1.93
CA ASP A 17 9.38 9.04 -1.07
C ASP A 17 8.45 9.99 -1.85
N SER A 18 8.96 10.65 -2.89
CA SER A 18 8.16 11.54 -3.74
C SER A 18 7.12 10.83 -4.60
N ASP A 19 7.23 9.52 -4.78
CA ASP A 19 6.28 8.72 -5.55
C ASP A 19 5.03 8.35 -4.72
N PHE A 20 5.07 8.60 -3.40
CA PHE A 20 3.97 8.31 -2.50
C PHE A 20 3.03 9.50 -2.41
N THR A 21 1.74 9.25 -2.66
CA THR A 21 0.68 10.24 -2.46
C THR A 21 -0.21 9.80 -1.30
N THR A 22 -0.59 10.76 -0.45
CA THR A 22 -1.58 10.53 0.62
C THR A 22 -2.73 11.52 0.48
N GLY A 23 -3.95 11.07 0.80
CA GLY A 23 -5.11 11.93 0.68
C GLY A 23 -6.40 11.26 1.12
N THR A 24 -7.52 11.90 0.74
CA THR A 24 -8.88 11.41 1.03
C THR A 24 -9.73 11.15 -0.23
N SER A 25 -9.14 11.37 -1.42
CA SER A 25 -9.75 11.11 -2.73
C SER A 25 -8.76 10.42 -3.66
N SER A 26 -9.05 9.18 -4.04
CA SER A 26 -8.23 8.37 -4.96
C SER A 26 -8.27 8.89 -6.40
N THR A 27 -7.14 8.76 -7.11
CA THR A 27 -7.02 9.00 -8.55
C THR A 27 -6.81 7.69 -9.31
N ALA A 28 -7.48 7.51 -10.45
CA ALA A 28 -7.38 6.29 -11.26
C ALA A 28 -6.00 6.07 -11.95
N GLY A 29 -5.03 6.94 -11.69
CA GLY A 29 -3.70 6.91 -12.32
C GLY A 29 -2.63 6.22 -11.46
N ASP A 30 -2.99 5.70 -10.30
CA ASP A 30 -2.02 5.17 -9.34
C ASP A 30 -1.80 3.67 -9.54
N ASP A 31 -0.54 3.23 -9.53
CA ASP A 31 -0.17 1.83 -9.83
C ASP A 31 -0.52 0.89 -8.67
N ILE A 32 -0.33 1.36 -7.44
CA ILE A 32 -0.67 0.64 -6.22
C ILE A 32 -1.37 1.60 -5.27
N GLU A 33 -2.48 1.18 -4.69
CA GLU A 33 -3.23 1.97 -3.72
C GLU A 33 -3.61 1.13 -2.50
N LEU A 34 -3.37 1.69 -1.32
CA LEU A 34 -3.74 1.13 -0.04
C LEU A 34 -4.72 2.07 0.66
N ARG A 35 -5.97 1.62 0.78
CA ARG A 35 -7.03 2.37 1.47
C ARG A 35 -7.23 1.85 2.89
N TYR A 36 -7.38 2.77 3.83
CA TYR A 36 -7.75 2.45 5.20
C TYR A 36 -8.82 3.42 5.69
N ASN A 37 -9.70 2.90 6.56
CA ASN A 37 -10.81 3.67 7.09
C ASN A 37 -10.34 4.42 8.33
N ASP A 38 -10.34 5.76 8.27
CA ASP A 38 -10.00 6.62 9.40
C ASP A 38 -11.03 6.52 10.53
N ALA A 39 -12.26 6.12 10.20
CA ALA A 39 -13.31 5.92 11.19
C ALA A 39 -13.16 4.61 11.99
N THR A 40 -12.22 3.74 11.61
CA THR A 40 -11.88 2.56 12.41
C THR A 40 -10.69 2.85 13.29
N VAL A 41 -10.76 2.41 14.55
CA VAL A 41 -9.77 2.55 15.63
C VAL A 41 -8.48 1.75 15.35
N LEU A 42 -7.98 1.78 14.11
CA LEU A 42 -6.70 1.20 13.79
C LEU A 42 -5.63 2.18 14.25
N SER A 43 -5.03 1.87 15.38
CA SER A 43 -3.81 2.55 15.80
C SER A 43 -2.75 2.43 14.70
N LYS A 44 -1.84 3.39 14.62
CA LYS A 44 -0.67 3.33 13.70
C LYS A 44 0.06 1.98 13.80
N LYS A 45 0.11 1.39 15.00
CA LYS A 45 0.69 0.06 15.25
C LYS A 45 -0.04 -1.05 14.49
N GLN A 46 -1.38 -1.05 14.49
CA GLN A 46 -2.16 -2.06 13.77
C GLN A 46 -2.03 -1.90 12.26
N LEU A 47 -1.92 -0.66 11.75
CA LEU A 47 -1.64 -0.41 10.34
C LEU A 47 -0.29 -1.01 9.93
N ILE A 48 0.77 -0.80 10.72
CA ILE A 48 2.09 -1.39 10.47
C ILE A 48 2.03 -2.92 10.48
N ILE A 49 1.37 -3.53 11.47
CA ILE A 49 1.23 -5.00 11.54
C ILE A 49 0.50 -5.55 10.30
N ALA A 50 -0.53 -4.84 9.82
CA ALA A 50 -1.25 -5.22 8.61
C ALA A 50 -0.35 -5.14 7.36
N LEU A 51 0.48 -4.10 7.24
CA LEU A 51 1.45 -3.95 6.15
C LEU A 51 2.49 -5.08 6.17
N GLU A 52 3.05 -5.42 7.32
CA GLU A 52 4.00 -6.54 7.46
C GLU A 52 3.35 -7.89 7.11
N ALA A 53 2.08 -8.09 7.49
CA ALA A 53 1.34 -9.29 7.12
C ALA A 53 1.11 -9.38 5.60
N LEU A 54 0.79 -8.25 4.96
CA LEU A 54 0.64 -8.15 3.51
C LEU A 54 1.97 -8.45 2.80
N GLU A 55 3.06 -7.86 3.26
CA GLU A 55 4.41 -8.12 2.74
C GLU A 55 4.75 -9.62 2.78
N ARG A 56 4.58 -10.25 3.96
CA ARG A 56 4.79 -11.71 4.11
C ARG A 56 3.93 -12.53 3.15
N ARG A 57 2.68 -12.12 2.93
CA ARG A 57 1.75 -12.81 2.02
C ARG A 57 2.18 -12.70 0.56
N VAL A 58 2.68 -11.54 0.15
CA VAL A 58 3.19 -11.29 -1.21
C VAL A 58 4.50 -12.05 -1.44
N ILE A 59 5.47 -11.95 -0.53
CA ILE A 59 6.74 -12.68 -0.61
C ILE A 59 6.52 -14.20 -0.65
N SER A 60 5.64 -14.70 0.22
CA SER A 60 5.27 -16.13 0.24
C SER A 60 4.66 -16.59 -1.08
N LYS A 61 3.97 -15.72 -1.82
CA LYS A 61 3.45 -16.06 -3.16
C LYS A 61 4.49 -15.90 -4.25
N ALA A 62 5.33 -14.88 -4.18
CA ALA A 62 6.42 -14.70 -5.13
C ALA A 62 7.37 -15.90 -5.12
N THR A 63 7.65 -16.48 -3.94
CA THR A 63 8.45 -17.70 -3.78
C THR A 63 7.76 -18.98 -4.28
N GLN A 64 6.45 -18.96 -4.49
CA GLN A 64 5.67 -20.07 -5.06
C GLN A 64 5.50 -19.97 -6.58
N LEU A 65 5.94 -18.88 -7.23
CA LEU A 65 5.86 -18.76 -8.67
C LEU A 65 6.95 -19.63 -9.33
N PRO A 66 6.62 -20.37 -10.40
CA PRO A 66 7.62 -21.15 -11.13
C PRO A 66 8.69 -20.20 -11.68
N LYS A 67 9.96 -20.59 -11.50
CA LYS A 67 11.09 -19.86 -12.11
C LYS A 67 10.94 -19.95 -13.62
N ILE A 68 10.87 -18.80 -14.28
CA ILE A 68 10.84 -18.65 -15.75
C ILE A 68 12.19 -19.07 -16.31
#